data_AF-A0A1V4ZR36-F1
#
_entry.id   AF-A0A1V4ZR36-F1
#
_cell.length_a   1.000
_cell.length_b   1.000
_cell.length_c   1.000
_cell.angle_alpha   90.00
_cell.angle_beta   90.00
_cell.angle_gamma   90.00
#
_symmetry.space_group_name_H-M   'P 1'
#
loop_
_entity.id
_entity.type
_entity.pdbx_description
1 polymer ?
#
loop_
_entity_poly.entity_id
_entity_poly.type
_entity_poly.pdbx_seq_one_letter_code
_entity_poly.pdbx_strand_id
1 'polypeptide(L)'
;MDIALFSDLADALGKVVSALNSLADIPPKERDKYRQTFNETYRLLDTVLNIVIIKLGEIRDIQDPAVFTSEVSRLDNNQEWLQNQRDFRLCYNLHVTCREARSLPKKLVGKISVNDWNALLEQIESVFQSETSVADQISNFFKELAENSQNQPPDIVKKQVNAFRDALIKERQKLIKDELELFKTI
;
A
#
# COMPACT_ATOMS: atom_id res chain seq x y z
N MET A 1 10.42 5.99 -11.27
CA MET A 1 9.68 5.10 -10.36
C MET A 1 8.56 5.82 -9.65
N ASP A 2 7.37 5.54 -10.14
CA ASP A 2 6.11 6.02 -9.59
C ASP A 2 5.72 5.20 -8.35
N ILE A 3 5.44 5.85 -7.23
CA ILE A 3 4.88 5.24 -6.02
C ILE A 3 3.44 5.71 -5.75
N ALA A 4 2.81 6.35 -6.74
CA ALA A 4 1.50 6.99 -6.62
C ALA A 4 0.47 6.06 -5.99
N LEU A 5 0.48 4.76 -6.30
CA LEU A 5 -0.39 3.78 -5.63
C LEU A 5 -0.35 3.88 -4.09
N PHE A 6 0.84 3.73 -3.52
CA PHE A 6 1.02 3.67 -2.07
C PHE A 6 0.76 5.04 -1.45
N SER A 7 1.20 6.11 -2.13
CA SER A 7 0.95 7.48 -1.68
C SER A 7 -0.53 7.82 -1.70
N ASP A 8 -1.24 7.54 -2.80
CA ASP A 8 -2.66 7.83 -2.99
C ASP A 8 -3.51 7.05 -1.99
N LEU A 9 -3.23 5.76 -1.81
CA LEU A 9 -3.92 4.94 -0.80
C LEU A 9 -3.66 5.44 0.62
N ALA A 10 -2.42 5.76 0.97
CA ALA A 10 -2.08 6.30 2.28
C ALA A 10 -2.79 7.64 2.50
N ASP A 11 -2.77 8.54 1.51
CA ASP A 11 -3.45 9.84 1.57
C ASP A 11 -4.96 9.69 1.73
N ALA A 12 -5.59 8.78 0.99
CA ALA A 12 -7.02 8.57 1.08
C ALA A 12 -7.41 7.97 2.45
N LEU A 13 -6.62 7.02 2.96
CA LEU A 13 -6.83 6.48 4.31
C LEU A 13 -6.67 7.57 5.38
N GLY A 14 -5.62 8.39 5.28
CA GLY A 14 -5.38 9.51 6.19
C GLY A 14 -6.54 10.53 6.19
N LYS A 15 -7.08 10.86 5.02
CA LYS A 15 -8.27 11.73 4.89
C LYS A 15 -9.49 11.14 5.60
N VAL A 16 -9.73 9.85 5.47
CA VAL A 16 -10.88 9.20 6.11
C VAL A 16 -10.70 9.04 7.61
N VAL A 17 -9.49 8.70 8.09
CA VAL A 17 -9.19 8.74 9.53
C VAL A 17 -9.42 10.14 10.09
N SER A 18 -8.92 11.18 9.41
CA SER A 18 -9.13 12.57 9.80
C SER A 18 -10.62 12.94 9.85
N ALA A 19 -11.39 12.52 8.84
CA ALA A 19 -12.82 12.72 8.80
C ALA A 19 -13.54 12.01 9.96
N LEU A 20 -13.21 10.74 10.24
CA LEU A 20 -13.78 10.00 11.37
C LEU A 20 -13.44 10.64 12.72
N ASN A 21 -12.21 11.15 12.87
CA ASN A 21 -11.75 11.83 14.08
C ASN A 21 -12.49 13.16 14.32
N SER A 22 -12.91 13.84 13.25
CA SER A 22 -13.71 15.07 13.35
C SER A 22 -15.15 14.83 13.85
N LEU A 23 -15.59 13.57 13.93
CA LEU A 23 -16.96 13.21 14.30
C LEU A 23 -17.10 12.85 15.78
N ALA A 24 -17.29 13.89 16.58
CA ALA A 24 -17.50 13.82 18.02
C ALA A 24 -18.73 12.98 18.45
N ASP A 25 -19.71 12.78 17.56
CA ASP A 25 -21.00 12.15 17.87
C ASP A 25 -21.13 10.66 17.44
N ILE A 26 -20.05 10.00 17.02
CA ILE A 26 -20.11 8.57 16.67
C ILE A 26 -20.16 7.74 17.98
N PRO A 27 -21.13 6.83 18.16
CA PRO A 27 -21.19 5.95 19.33
C PRO A 27 -19.92 5.10 19.48
N PRO A 28 -19.43 4.83 20.71
CA PRO A 28 -18.20 4.07 20.93
C PRO A 28 -18.16 2.71 20.22
N LYS A 29 -19.26 1.96 20.25
CA LYS A 29 -19.37 0.65 19.56
C LYS A 29 -19.22 0.76 18.04
N GLU A 30 -19.66 1.86 17.43
CA GLU A 30 -19.47 2.09 15.98
C GLU A 30 -18.06 2.56 15.67
N ARG A 31 -17.45 3.38 16.55
CA ARG A 31 -16.03 3.76 16.45
C ARG A 31 -15.11 2.55 16.50
N ASP A 32 -15.36 1.62 17.43
CA ASP A 32 -14.58 0.39 17.55
C ASP A 32 -14.66 -0.47 16.28
N LYS A 33 -15.85 -0.55 15.67
CA LYS A 33 -16.03 -1.24 14.39
C LYS A 33 -15.20 -0.57 13.29
N TYR A 34 -15.27 0.76 13.16
CA TYR A 34 -14.50 1.49 12.15
C TYR A 34 -13.00 1.31 12.36
N ARG A 35 -12.54 1.40 13.62
CA ARG A 35 -11.15 1.16 13.99
C ARG A 35 -10.70 -0.24 13.57
N GLN A 36 -11.50 -1.27 13.83
CA GLN A 36 -11.16 -2.63 13.43
C GLN A 36 -11.06 -2.77 11.90
N THR A 37 -12.04 -2.26 11.17
CA THR A 37 -12.05 -2.25 9.71
C THR A 37 -10.81 -1.52 9.15
N PHE A 38 -10.51 -0.30 9.59
CA PHE A 38 -9.35 0.44 9.07
C PHE A 38 -8.00 -0.16 9.51
N ASN A 39 -7.87 -0.66 10.73
CA ASN A 39 -6.67 -1.33 11.22
C ASN A 39 -6.30 -2.55 10.35
N GLU A 40 -7.28 -3.32 9.90
CA GLU A 40 -7.03 -4.41 8.96
C GLU A 40 -6.48 -3.90 7.62
N THR A 41 -6.98 -2.76 7.11
CA THR A 41 -6.43 -2.13 5.90
C THR A 41 -4.99 -1.66 6.10
N TYR A 42 -4.71 -0.96 7.20
CA TYR A 42 -3.38 -0.47 7.55
C TYR A 42 -2.37 -1.61 7.66
N ARG A 43 -2.70 -2.69 8.37
CA ARG A 43 -1.85 -3.88 8.50
C ARG A 43 -1.53 -4.52 7.16
N LEU A 44 -2.51 -4.59 6.27
CA LEU A 44 -2.34 -5.22 4.95
C LEU A 44 -1.41 -4.37 4.08
N LEU A 45 -1.62 -3.05 4.03
CA LEU A 45 -0.73 -2.15 3.30
C LEU A 45 0.69 -2.12 3.89
N ASP A 46 0.82 -2.11 5.22
CA ASP A 46 2.12 -2.21 5.90
C ASP A 46 2.85 -3.50 5.51
N THR A 47 2.12 -4.63 5.48
CA THR A 47 2.69 -5.93 5.09
C THR A 47 3.21 -5.89 3.66
N VAL A 48 2.44 -5.36 2.72
CA VAL A 48 2.86 -5.24 1.31
C VAL A 48 4.10 -4.36 1.17
N LEU A 49 4.05 -3.15 1.75
CA LEU A 49 5.18 -2.22 1.72
C LEU A 49 6.43 -2.88 2.33
N ASN A 50 6.28 -3.57 3.45
CA ASN A 50 7.39 -4.21 4.14
C ASN A 50 8.03 -5.34 3.30
N ILE A 51 7.23 -6.18 2.61
CA ILE A 51 7.76 -7.22 1.72
C ILE A 51 8.60 -6.59 0.59
N VAL A 52 8.08 -5.55 -0.06
CA VAL A 52 8.77 -4.86 -1.16
C VAL A 52 10.07 -4.20 -0.65
N ILE A 53 10.02 -3.55 0.51
CA ILE A 53 11.19 -2.92 1.15
C ILE A 53 12.27 -3.96 1.51
N ILE A 54 11.87 -5.13 2.02
CA ILE A 54 12.79 -6.23 2.36
C ILE A 54 13.46 -6.75 1.09
N LYS A 55 12.68 -7.05 0.04
CA LYS A 55 13.21 -7.56 -1.23
C LYS A 55 14.21 -6.59 -1.87
N LEU A 56 13.92 -5.29 -1.86
CA LEU A 56 14.85 -4.25 -2.30
C LEU A 56 16.10 -4.16 -1.42
N GLY A 57 15.96 -4.40 -0.11
CA GLY A 57 17.08 -4.45 0.83
C GLY A 57 18.02 -5.63 0.56
N GLU A 58 17.47 -6.82 0.33
CA GLU A 58 18.23 -8.02 -0.05
C GLU A 58 19.03 -7.78 -1.33
N ILE A 59 18.40 -7.20 -2.34
CA ILE A 59 19.03 -6.88 -3.62
C ILE A 59 20.13 -5.83 -3.48
N ARG A 60 19.89 -4.79 -2.66
CA ARG A 60 20.90 -3.75 -2.39
C ARG A 60 22.19 -4.33 -1.82
N ASP A 61 22.09 -5.33 -0.95
CA ASP A 61 23.23 -5.86 -0.21
C ASP A 61 24.10 -6.80 -1.09
N ILE A 62 23.64 -7.15 -2.30
CA ILE A 62 24.41 -7.89 -3.29
C ILE A 62 25.63 -7.06 -3.75
N GLN A 63 26.81 -7.66 -3.65
CA GLN A 63 28.09 -7.06 -4.03
C GLN A 63 28.53 -7.44 -5.45
N ASP A 64 28.17 -8.64 -5.90
CA ASP A 64 28.50 -9.11 -7.24
C ASP A 64 27.59 -8.41 -8.28
N PRO A 65 28.14 -7.63 -9.24
CA PRO A 65 27.35 -6.90 -10.21
C PRO A 65 26.51 -7.80 -11.13
N ALA A 66 27.00 -9.00 -11.50
CA ALA A 66 26.28 -9.92 -12.35
C ALA A 66 25.09 -10.54 -11.63
N VAL A 67 25.28 -10.92 -10.36
CA VAL A 67 24.21 -11.42 -9.49
C VAL A 67 23.19 -10.31 -9.21
N PHE A 68 23.64 -9.08 -8.96
CA PHE A 68 22.78 -7.93 -8.74
C PHE A 68 21.87 -7.67 -9.95
N THR A 69 22.44 -7.57 -11.16
CA THR A 69 21.67 -7.36 -12.39
C THR A 69 20.67 -8.49 -12.63
N SER A 70 21.08 -9.74 -12.39
CA SER A 70 20.19 -10.89 -12.51
C SER A 70 19.01 -10.82 -11.53
N GLU A 71 19.26 -10.52 -10.26
CA GLU A 71 18.19 -10.42 -9.25
C GLU A 71 17.27 -9.22 -9.47
N VAL A 72 17.79 -8.07 -9.93
CA VAL A 72 16.96 -6.92 -10.32
C VAL A 72 16.09 -7.25 -11.52
N SER A 73 16.64 -7.93 -12.55
CA SER A 73 15.86 -8.38 -13.71
C SER A 73 14.74 -9.33 -13.30
N ARG A 74 14.97 -10.18 -12.29
CA ARG A 74 14.00 -11.15 -11.79
C ARG A 74 12.82 -10.51 -11.04
N LEU A 75 12.91 -9.23 -10.70
CA LEU A 75 11.80 -8.51 -10.07
C LEU A 75 10.62 -8.32 -11.03
N ASP A 76 10.83 -8.36 -12.35
CA ASP A 76 9.75 -8.42 -13.35
C ASP A 76 9.22 -9.85 -13.50
N ASN A 77 8.76 -10.42 -12.38
CA ASN A 77 8.18 -11.75 -12.31
C ASN A 77 6.79 -11.69 -11.66
N ASN A 78 5.79 -11.36 -12.47
CA ASN A 78 4.40 -11.24 -12.04
C ASN A 78 3.90 -12.51 -11.30
N GLN A 79 4.33 -13.71 -11.72
CA GLN A 79 3.91 -14.96 -11.09
C GLN A 79 4.43 -15.10 -9.65
N GLU A 80 5.67 -14.69 -9.38
CA GLU A 80 6.24 -14.64 -8.02
C GLU A 80 5.47 -13.64 -7.15
N TRP A 81 5.11 -12.48 -7.72
CA TRP A 81 4.28 -11.47 -7.03
C TRP A 81 2.85 -11.94 -6.76
N LEU A 82 2.25 -12.68 -7.69
CA LEU A 82 0.92 -13.27 -7.51
C LEU A 82 0.93 -14.35 -6.43
N GLN A 83 1.99 -15.17 -6.37
CA GLN A 83 2.15 -16.16 -5.31
C GLN A 83 2.32 -15.48 -3.94
N ASN A 84 3.19 -14.47 -3.85
CA ASN A 84 3.33 -13.64 -2.67
C ASN A 84 2.01 -12.91 -2.31
N GLN A 85 1.19 -12.52 -3.28
CA GLN A 85 -0.11 -11.93 -2.97
C GLN A 85 -1.05 -12.95 -2.29
N ARG A 86 -1.05 -14.20 -2.79
CA ARG A 86 -1.93 -15.28 -2.31
C ARG A 86 -1.53 -15.80 -0.94
N ASP A 87 -0.24 -15.99 -0.71
CA ASP A 87 0.30 -16.50 0.55
C ASP A 87 0.00 -15.54 1.71
N PHE A 88 -0.03 -14.24 1.42
CA PHE A 88 -0.35 -13.21 2.40
C PHE A 88 -1.85 -12.80 2.38
N ARG A 89 -2.67 -13.46 1.54
CA ARG A 89 -4.12 -13.25 1.38
C ARG A 89 -4.55 -11.78 1.28
N LEU A 90 -3.73 -10.98 0.60
CA LEU A 90 -3.86 -9.53 0.63
C LEU A 90 -5.23 -9.06 0.14
N CYS A 91 -5.75 -9.62 -0.96
CA CYS A 91 -7.04 -9.19 -1.52
C CYS A 91 -8.28 -9.71 -0.77
N TYR A 92 -8.20 -10.84 -0.04
CA TYR A 92 -9.39 -11.38 0.65
C TYR A 92 -9.79 -10.49 1.83
N ASN A 93 -8.82 -10.16 2.68
CA ASN A 93 -9.07 -9.31 3.84
C ASN A 93 -9.44 -7.88 3.38
N LEU A 94 -8.76 -7.33 2.37
CA LEU A 94 -9.07 -6.00 1.82
C LEU A 94 -10.45 -5.90 1.16
N HIS A 95 -10.94 -6.95 0.48
CA HIS A 95 -12.31 -6.94 -0.07
C HIS A 95 -13.38 -6.91 1.02
N VAL A 96 -13.18 -7.66 2.11
CA VAL A 96 -14.08 -7.64 3.26
C VAL A 96 -14.08 -6.25 3.87
N THR A 97 -12.89 -5.70 4.12
CA THR A 97 -12.72 -4.36 4.68
C THR A 97 -13.30 -3.26 3.78
N CYS A 98 -13.10 -3.33 2.46
CA CYS A 98 -13.67 -2.40 1.49
C CYS A 98 -15.20 -2.51 1.45
N ARG A 99 -15.75 -3.72 1.46
CA ARG A 99 -17.21 -3.95 1.53
C ARG A 99 -17.80 -3.37 2.81
N GLU A 100 -17.11 -3.52 3.93
CA GLU A 100 -17.52 -2.93 5.20
C GLU A 100 -17.41 -1.40 5.17
N ALA A 101 -16.31 -0.85 4.62
CA ALA A 101 -16.13 0.58 4.40
C ALA A 101 -17.24 1.19 3.52
N ARG A 102 -17.67 0.51 2.46
CA ARG A 102 -18.81 0.92 1.61
C ARG A 102 -20.13 1.07 2.36
N SER A 103 -20.30 0.37 3.48
CA SER A 103 -21.52 0.46 4.29
C SER A 103 -21.53 1.64 5.26
N LEU A 104 -20.36 2.25 5.52
CA LEU A 104 -20.17 3.34 6.48
C LEU A 104 -20.76 4.69 6.08
N PRO A 105 -20.66 5.16 4.82
CA PRO A 105 -21.19 6.49 4.47
C PRO A 105 -22.71 6.56 4.63
N LYS A 106 -23.43 5.44 4.45
CA LYS A 106 -24.88 5.37 4.73
C LYS A 106 -25.23 5.67 6.19
N LYS A 107 -24.29 5.47 7.11
CA LYS A 107 -24.42 5.77 8.55
C LYS A 107 -23.84 7.12 8.95
N LEU A 108 -23.06 7.74 8.07
CA LEU A 108 -22.33 8.99 8.30
C LEU A 108 -22.85 10.13 7.40
N VAL A 109 -24.07 9.98 6.86
CA VAL A 109 -24.74 10.95 5.99
C VAL A 109 -24.82 12.31 6.71
N GLY A 110 -24.27 13.35 6.08
CA GLY A 110 -24.25 14.72 6.60
C GLY A 110 -23.09 15.06 7.54
N LYS A 111 -22.20 14.10 7.82
CA LYS A 111 -21.07 14.25 8.74
C LYS A 111 -19.70 14.25 8.05
N ILE A 112 -19.58 13.58 6.91
CA ILE A 112 -18.36 13.57 6.07
C ILE A 112 -18.70 14.15 4.70
N SER A 113 -17.74 14.83 4.07
CA SER A 113 -17.80 15.15 2.64
C SER A 113 -18.00 13.87 1.84
N VAL A 114 -19.17 13.72 1.23
CA VAL A 114 -19.53 12.56 0.40
C VAL A 114 -18.51 12.39 -0.75
N ASN A 115 -17.92 13.49 -1.20
CA ASN A 115 -16.93 13.49 -2.27
C ASN A 115 -15.60 12.87 -1.82
N ASP A 116 -15.09 13.20 -0.63
CA ASP A 116 -13.84 12.63 -0.11
C ASP A 116 -13.99 11.14 0.20
N TRP A 117 -15.17 10.74 0.67
CA TRP A 117 -15.48 9.34 0.92
C TRP A 117 -15.60 8.51 -0.36
N ASN A 118 -16.28 9.04 -1.38
CA ASN A 118 -16.39 8.36 -2.68
C ASN A 118 -15.02 8.26 -3.36
N ALA A 119 -14.19 9.31 -3.26
CA ALA A 119 -12.82 9.26 -3.78
C ALA A 119 -11.97 8.19 -3.08
N LEU A 120 -12.08 8.02 -1.76
CA LEU A 120 -11.44 6.90 -1.05
C LEU A 120 -11.93 5.56 -1.61
N LEU A 121 -13.25 5.38 -1.70
CA LEU A 121 -13.81 4.11 -2.17
C LEU A 121 -13.38 3.81 -3.59
N GLU A 122 -13.38 4.79 -4.49
CA GLU A 122 -12.87 4.63 -5.87
C GLU A 122 -11.40 4.25 -5.89
N GLN A 123 -10.57 4.85 -5.03
CA GLN A 123 -9.15 4.48 -4.95
C GLN A 123 -8.96 3.07 -4.39
N ILE A 124 -9.58 2.74 -3.25
CA ILE A 124 -9.57 1.37 -2.69
C ILE A 124 -10.07 0.38 -3.75
N GLU A 125 -11.14 0.69 -4.47
CA GLU A 125 -11.69 -0.16 -5.51
C GLU A 125 -10.76 -0.32 -6.70
N SER A 126 -10.11 0.76 -7.16
CA SER A 126 -9.15 0.71 -8.26
C SER A 126 -7.94 -0.16 -7.93
N VAL A 127 -7.50 -0.15 -6.67
CA VAL A 127 -6.35 -0.96 -6.22
C VAL A 127 -6.73 -2.41 -6.01
N PHE A 128 -7.96 -2.68 -5.55
CA PHE A 128 -8.42 -4.04 -5.19
C PHE A 128 -9.45 -4.59 -6.17
N GLN A 129 -9.47 -4.09 -7.42
CA GLN A 129 -10.44 -4.47 -8.44
C GLN A 129 -10.36 -5.95 -8.83
N SER A 130 -9.19 -6.57 -8.65
CA SER A 130 -8.95 -8.00 -8.91
C SER A 130 -7.96 -8.61 -7.92
N GLU A 131 -7.96 -9.94 -7.83
CA GLU A 131 -6.95 -10.72 -7.09
C GLU A 131 -5.53 -10.45 -7.59
N THR A 132 -5.38 -10.05 -8.86
CA THR A 132 -4.09 -9.77 -9.51
C THR A 132 -3.64 -8.31 -9.39
N SER A 133 -4.56 -7.37 -9.16
CA SER A 133 -4.28 -5.93 -9.27
C SER A 133 -3.08 -5.46 -8.45
N VAL A 134 -2.96 -5.93 -7.20
CA VAL A 134 -1.80 -5.61 -6.34
C VAL A 134 -0.50 -6.20 -6.92
N ALA A 135 -0.54 -7.44 -7.38
CA ALA A 135 0.63 -8.09 -8.01
C ALA A 135 1.02 -7.41 -9.33
N ASP A 136 0.04 -7.03 -10.15
CA ASP A 136 0.22 -6.32 -11.42
C ASP A 136 0.88 -4.95 -11.20
N GLN A 137 0.42 -4.22 -10.19
CA GLN A 137 1.00 -2.91 -9.85
C GLN A 137 2.40 -3.03 -9.25
N ILE A 138 2.65 -4.00 -8.37
CA ILE A 138 4.00 -4.28 -7.88
C ILE A 138 4.93 -4.67 -9.03
N SER A 139 4.48 -5.54 -9.95
CA SER A 139 5.23 -5.92 -11.14
C SER A 139 5.55 -4.70 -12.01
N ASN A 140 4.60 -3.78 -12.19
CA ASN A 140 4.82 -2.54 -12.95
C ASN A 140 5.88 -1.64 -12.30
N PHE A 141 5.94 -1.54 -10.97
CA PHE A 141 7.01 -0.78 -10.30
C PHE A 141 8.39 -1.37 -10.57
N PHE A 142 8.46 -2.70 -10.60
CA PHE A 142 9.70 -3.41 -10.82
C PHE A 142 10.11 -3.51 -12.28
N LYS A 143 9.17 -3.35 -13.21
CA LYS A 143 9.43 -3.37 -14.64
C LYS A 143 10.46 -2.31 -15.05
N GLU A 144 10.32 -1.07 -14.56
CA GLU A 144 11.28 0.02 -14.83
C GLU A 144 12.69 -0.34 -14.30
N LEU A 145 12.78 -0.96 -13.12
CA LEU A 145 14.06 -1.40 -12.54
C LEU A 145 14.68 -2.57 -13.31
N ALA A 146 13.87 -3.55 -13.69
CA ALA A 146 14.30 -4.71 -14.45
C ALA A 146 14.82 -4.28 -15.84
N GLU A 147 14.08 -3.44 -16.56
CA GLU A 147 14.50 -2.84 -17.83
C GLU A 147 15.81 -2.03 -17.66
N ASN A 148 15.91 -1.21 -16.61
CA ASN A 148 17.13 -0.45 -16.36
C ASN A 148 18.33 -1.34 -16.02
N SER A 149 18.12 -2.47 -15.33
CA SER A 149 19.22 -3.40 -14.99
C SER A 149 19.89 -4.03 -16.21
N GLN A 150 19.16 -4.16 -17.32
CA GLN A 150 19.68 -4.68 -18.59
C GLN A 150 20.37 -3.60 -19.43
N ASN A 151 19.98 -2.34 -19.26
CA ASN A 151 20.37 -1.24 -20.14
C ASN A 151 21.33 -0.22 -19.50
N GLN A 152 21.54 -0.27 -18.19
CA GLN A 152 22.33 0.70 -17.45
C GLN A 152 23.41 0.03 -16.60
N PRO A 153 24.51 0.74 -16.27
CA PRO A 153 25.53 0.22 -15.37
C PRO A 153 24.97 -0.15 -13.99
N PRO A 154 25.43 -1.24 -13.36
CA PRO A 154 24.94 -1.71 -12.05
C PRO A 154 24.94 -0.62 -10.97
N ASP A 155 25.95 0.26 -10.94
CA ASP A 155 26.02 1.35 -9.96
C ASP A 155 24.88 2.37 -10.08
N ILE A 156 24.39 2.61 -11.31
CA ILE A 156 23.26 3.52 -11.56
C ILE A 156 21.96 2.86 -11.09
N VAL A 157 21.78 1.60 -11.44
CA VAL A 157 20.60 0.80 -11.06
C VAL A 157 20.55 0.62 -9.54
N LYS A 158 21.70 0.45 -8.88
CA LYS A 158 21.80 0.37 -7.42
C LYS A 158 21.38 1.67 -6.73
N LYS A 159 21.68 2.83 -7.31
CA LYS A 159 21.14 4.12 -6.84
C LYS A 159 19.63 4.21 -6.99
N GLN A 160 19.07 3.70 -8.09
CA GLN A 160 17.63 3.65 -8.32
C GLN A 160 16.94 2.74 -7.29
N VAL A 161 17.44 1.51 -7.09
CA VAL A 161 16.97 0.57 -6.05
C VAL A 161 16.94 1.23 -4.67
N ASN A 162 18.01 1.95 -4.31
CA ASN A 162 18.08 2.68 -3.04
C ASN A 162 17.04 3.80 -2.94
N ALA A 163 16.96 4.66 -3.96
CA ALA A 163 16.00 5.77 -3.98
C ALA A 163 14.56 5.26 -3.88
N PHE A 164 14.24 4.17 -4.56
CA PHE A 164 12.91 3.56 -4.51
C PHE A 164 12.60 2.99 -3.12
N ARG A 165 13.54 2.24 -2.54
CA ARG A 165 13.40 1.70 -1.19
C ARG A 165 13.20 2.81 -0.16
N ASP A 166 13.95 3.91 -0.26
CA ASP A 166 13.84 5.05 0.65
C ASP A 166 12.48 5.76 0.51
N ALA A 167 11.94 5.84 -0.71
CA ALA A 167 10.60 6.37 -0.95
C ALA A 167 9.52 5.50 -0.29
N LEU A 168 9.60 4.17 -0.45
CA LEU A 168 8.67 3.24 0.18
C LEU A 168 8.75 3.26 1.72
N ILE A 169 9.95 3.43 2.28
CA ILE A 169 10.13 3.58 3.74
C ILE A 169 9.42 4.84 4.24
N LYS A 170 9.50 5.96 3.51
CA LYS A 170 8.78 7.19 3.87
C LYS A 170 7.27 7.01 3.83
N GLU A 171 6.74 6.35 2.80
CA GLU A 171 5.31 6.03 2.73
C GLU A 171 4.87 5.11 3.87
N ARG A 172 5.67 4.09 4.20
CA ARG A 172 5.40 3.23 5.36
C ARG A 172 5.39 4.01 6.68
N GLN A 173 6.32 4.94 6.88
CA GLN A 173 6.35 5.78 8.08
C GLN A 173 5.11 6.68 8.19
N LYS A 174 4.65 7.24 7.07
CA LYS A 174 3.40 8.00 7.00
C LYS A 174 2.20 7.12 7.35
N LEU A 175 2.13 5.93 6.75
CA LEU A 175 1.06 4.96 7.01
C LEU A 175 0.96 4.56 8.49
N ILE A 176 2.10 4.28 9.14
CA ILE A 176 2.17 4.00 10.58
C ILE A 176 1.72 5.21 11.41
N LYS A 177 2.11 6.42 11.01
CA LYS A 177 1.71 7.64 11.71
C LYS A 177 0.18 7.83 11.65
N ASP A 178 -0.41 7.67 10.48
CA ASP A 178 -1.85 7.81 10.27
C ASP A 178 -2.64 6.72 11.03
N GLU A 179 -2.10 5.50 11.07
CA GLU A 179 -2.62 4.42 11.91
C GLU A 179 -2.58 4.82 13.40
N LEU A 180 -1.46 5.34 13.90
CA LEU A 180 -1.36 5.79 15.30
C LEU A 180 -2.34 6.93 15.61
N GLU A 181 -2.63 7.82 14.67
CA GLU A 181 -3.63 8.88 14.82
C GLU A 181 -5.06 8.32 14.92
N LEU A 182 -5.38 7.27 14.16
CA LEU A 182 -6.63 6.50 14.33
C LEU A 182 -6.75 5.95 15.76
N PHE A 183 -5.63 5.51 16.37
CA PHE A 183 -5.62 4.97 17.73
C PHE A 183 -5.59 6.03 18.84
N LYS A 184 -5.14 7.27 18.58
CA LYS A 184 -5.02 8.36 19.57
C LYS A 184 -6.33 9.12 19.85
N THR A 185 -7.36 8.95 19.03
CA THR A 185 -8.57 9.79 19.07
C THR A 185 -9.65 9.23 20.02
N ILE A 186 -9.24 8.48 21.05
CA ILE A 186 -10.09 8.02 22.17
C ILE A 186 -9.29 8.11 23.47
#